data_AF-A0A8J6UR98-F1
#
_entry.id   AF-A0A8J6UR98-F1
#
_cell.length_a   1.000
_cell.length_b   1.000
_cell.length_c   1.000
_cell.angle_alpha   90.00
_cell.angle_beta   90.00
_cell.angle_gamma   90.00
#
_symmetry.space_group_name_H-M   'P 1'
#
loop_
_entity.id
_entity.type
_entity.pdbx_description
1 polymer ?
#
loop_
_entity_poly.entity_id
_entity_poly.type
_entity_poly.pdbx_seq_one_letter_code
_entity_poly.pdbx_strand_id
1 'polypeptide(L)' 'MSDTKTLPRLSEAQVHQLATKQSFERGDRYYRDGAMINPTLQGLELRADCQGSGLYVLWVHVDNIAKATAKGT' A
#
# COMPACT_ATOMS: atom_id res chain seq x y z
N MET A 1 -14.44 -18.10 -13.53
CA MET A 1 -14.64 -17.92 -12.08
C MET A 1 -13.51 -17.02 -11.61
N SER A 2 -13.79 -15.74 -11.36
CA SER A 2 -12.74 -14.77 -11.03
C SER A 2 -12.37 -14.95 -9.56
N ASP A 3 -11.16 -15.44 -9.31
CA ASP A 3 -10.58 -15.53 -7.98
C ASP A 3 -10.75 -14.19 -7.27
N THR A 4 -11.48 -14.19 -6.16
CA THR A 4 -11.61 -13.02 -5.29
C THR A 4 -10.26 -12.83 -4.61
N LYS A 5 -9.32 -12.22 -5.32
CA LYS A 5 -7.94 -12.04 -4.89
C LYS A 5 -7.95 -11.01 -3.76
N THR A 6 -8.05 -11.51 -2.53
CA THR A 6 -8.00 -10.69 -1.32
C THR A 6 -6.69 -9.92 -1.29
N LEU A 7 -6.77 -8.63 -1.01
CA LEU A 7 -5.60 -7.80 -0.82
C LEU A 7 -4.65 -8.45 0.20
N PRO A 8 -3.34 -8.46 -0.07
CA PRO A 8 -2.35 -8.96 0.87
C PRO A 8 -2.40 -8.12 2.15
N ARG A 9 -2.57 -8.79 3.29
CA ARG A 9 -2.46 -8.15 4.60
C ARG A 9 -0.99 -8.03 4.94
N LEU A 10 -0.46 -6.80 4.90
CA LEU A 10 0.89 -6.50 5.35
C LEU A 10 0.87 -6.19 6.86
N SER A 11 1.81 -6.78 7.59
CA SER A 11 2.14 -6.37 8.96
C SER A 11 3.02 -5.12 8.94
N GLU A 12 3.01 -4.34 10.02
CA GLU A 12 3.87 -3.16 10.15
C GLU A 12 5.35 -3.51 9.98
N ALA A 13 5.78 -4.65 10.54
CA ALA A 13 7.16 -5.15 10.38
C ALA A 13 7.54 -5.35 8.91
N GLN A 14 6.62 -5.85 8.07
CA GLN A 14 6.84 -5.97 6.63
C GLN A 14 6.91 -4.60 5.95
N VAL A 15 6.11 -3.62 6.39
CA VAL A 15 6.18 -2.25 5.87
C VAL A 15 7.53 -1.61 6.21
N HIS A 16 8.04 -1.79 7.44
CA HIS A 16 9.39 -1.32 7.83
C HIS A 16 10.51 -1.96 7.02
N GLN A 17 10.35 -3.21 6.57
CA GLN A 17 11.34 -3.86 5.70
C GLN A 17 11.32 -3.32 4.27
N LEU A 18 10.19 -2.79 3.82
CA LEU A 18 9.98 -2.29 2.46
C LEU A 18 10.21 -0.77 2.33
N ALA A 19 10.22 -0.05 3.44
CA ALA A 19 10.35 1.40 3.48
C ALA A 19 11.60 1.83 4.25
N THR A 20 12.23 2.92 3.81
CA THR A 20 13.20 3.61 4.67
C THR A 20 12.46 4.23 5.87
N LYS A 21 13.17 4.44 6.98
CA LYS A 21 12.61 5.08 8.18
C LYS A 21 11.87 6.39 7.85
N GLN A 22 12.47 7.26 7.05
CA GLN A 22 11.87 8.54 6.65
C GLN A 22 10.59 8.36 5.81
N SER A 23 10.58 7.38 4.90
CA SER A 23 9.40 7.07 4.10
C SER A 23 8.28 6.47 4.96
N PHE A 24 8.62 5.63 5.93
CA PHE A 24 7.67 5.08 6.89
C PHE A 24 7.02 6.19 7.73
N GLU A 25 7.83 7.08 8.33
CA GLU A 25 7.32 8.19 9.16
C GLU A 25 6.37 9.12 8.39
N ARG A 26 6.68 9.41 7.12
CA ARG A 26 5.79 10.16 6.24
C ARG A 26 4.51 9.39 5.93
N GLY A 27 4.63 8.10 5.61
CA GLY A 27 3.49 7.22 5.32
C GLY A 27 2.54 7.08 6.51
N ASP A 28 3.07 6.88 7.72
CA ASP A 28 2.28 6.81 8.96
C ASP A 28 1.51 8.11 9.22
N ARG A 29 2.13 9.27 8.97
CA ARG A 29 1.43 10.56 9.05
C ARG A 29 0.28 10.65 8.05
N TYR A 30 0.51 10.33 6.78
CA TYR A 30 -0.55 10.33 5.76
C TYR A 30 -1.69 9.36 6.08
N TYR A 31 -1.36 8.19 6.65
CA TYR A 31 -2.35 7.23 7.09
C TYR A 31 -3.21 7.78 8.24
N ARG A 32 -2.58 8.34 9.28
CA ARG A 32 -3.28 8.92 10.44
C ARG A 32 -4.11 10.15 10.10
N ASP A 33 -3.63 10.97 9.18
CA ASP A 33 -4.30 12.20 8.74
C ASP A 33 -5.45 11.91 7.76
N GLY A 34 -5.67 10.64 7.38
CA GLY A 34 -6.71 10.28 6.41
C GLY A 34 -6.44 10.86 5.02
N ALA A 35 -5.16 11.02 4.65
CA ALA A 35 -4.75 11.71 3.43
C ALA A 35 -5.07 10.93 2.13
N MET A 36 -5.55 9.69 2.23
CA MET A 36 -6.09 8.94 1.11
C MET A 36 -7.61 9.09 1.05
N ILE A 37 -8.09 9.65 -0.06
CA ILE A 37 -9.48 9.96 -0.34
C ILE A 37 -9.96 9.04 -1.47
N ASN A 38 -11.20 8.55 -1.37
CA ASN A 38 -11.86 7.69 -2.35
C ASN A 38 -11.02 6.48 -2.83
N PRO A 39 -10.38 5.70 -1.94
CA PRO A 39 -9.62 4.54 -2.36
C PRO A 39 -10.54 3.52 -3.04
N THR A 40 -10.25 3.20 -4.30
CA THR A 40 -11.00 2.25 -5.12
C THR A 40 -10.05 1.16 -5.62
N LEU A 41 -10.38 -0.10 -5.35
CA LEU A 41 -9.64 -1.25 -5.85
C LEU A 41 -10.42 -1.92 -6.99
N GLN A 42 -9.78 -2.08 -8.14
CA GLN A 42 -10.33 -2.80 -9.30
C GLN A 42 -9.33 -3.85 -9.77
N GLY A 43 -9.59 -5.12 -9.43
CA GLY A 43 -8.67 -6.21 -9.73
C GLY A 43 -7.33 -6.04 -9.00
N LEU A 44 -6.28 -5.71 -9.75
CA LEU A 44 -4.94 -5.43 -9.22
C LEU A 44 -4.60 -3.94 -9.19
N GLU A 45 -5.53 -3.06 -9.54
CA GLU A 45 -5.29 -1.63 -9.56
C GLU A 45 -5.93 -0.96 -8.35
N LEU A 46 -5.13 -0.36 -7.48
CA LEU A 46 -5.58 0.53 -6.43
C LEU A 46 -5.45 1.98 -6.91
N ARG A 47 -6.57 2.69 -6.94
CA ARG A 47 -6.66 4.12 -7.24
C ARG A 47 -7.06 4.87 -5.98
N ALA A 48 -6.40 5.98 -5.67
CA ALA A 48 -6.81 6.88 -4.61
C ALA A 48 -6.43 8.32 -4.94
N ASP A 49 -7.17 9.28 -4.40
CA ASP A 49 -6.74 10.67 -4.38
C ASP A 49 -5.92 10.89 -3.09
N CYS A 50 -4.70 11.41 -3.22
CA CYS A 50 -3.79 11.62 -2.12
C CYS A 50 -3.62 13.11 -1.84
N GLN A 51 -3.82 13.51 -0.59
CA GLN A 51 -3.62 14.88 -0.13
C GLN A 51 -2.18 15.05 0.40
N GLY A 52 -1.38 15.83 -0.33
CA GLY A 52 -0.04 16.25 0.06
C GLY A 52 0.07 17.78 0.08
N SER A 53 1.11 18.34 -0.52
CA SER A 53 1.18 19.78 -0.83
C SER A 53 0.10 20.24 -1.83
N GLY A 54 -0.58 19.30 -2.46
CA GLY A 54 -1.71 19.46 -3.37
C GLY A 54 -2.50 18.15 -3.43
N LEU A 55 -3.51 18.06 -4.31
CA LEU A 55 -4.24 16.82 -4.57
C LEU A 55 -3.60 16.07 -5.75
N TYR A 56 -3.26 14.80 -5.55
CA TYR A 56 -2.65 13.95 -6.58
C TYR A 56 -3.46 12.66 -6.74
N VAL A 57 -3.62 12.17 -7.97
CA VAL A 57 -4.20 10.85 -8.21
C VAL A 57 -3.09 9.81 -8.19
N LEU A 58 -3.20 8.83 -7.29
CA LEU A 58 -2.28 7.70 -7.19
C LEU A 58 -2.87 6.47 -7.87
N TRP A 59 -2.04 5.79 -8.65
CA TRP A 59 -2.34 4.50 -9.27
C TRP A 59 -1.28 3.50 -8.85
N VAL A 60 -1.69 2.42 -8.18
CA VAL A 60 -0.79 1.36 -7.73
C VAL A 60 -1.24 0.04 -8.36
N HIS A 61 -0.34 -0.60 -9.11
CA HIS A 61 -0.53 -1.97 -9.52
C HIS A 61 -0.04 -2.92 -8.42
N VAL A 62 -0.94 -3.74 -7.90
CA VAL A 62 -0.66 -4.70 -6.84
C VAL A 62 -0.25 -6.02 -7.49
N ASP A 63 1.06 -6.24 -7.59
CA ASP A 63 1.58 -7.55 -7.95
C ASP A 63 1.23 -8.58 -6.87
N ASN A 64 1.10 -9.84 -7.27
CA ASN A 64 0.74 -10.93 -6.37
C ASN A 64 1.81 -11.06 -5.26
N ILE A 65 1.55 -10.56 -4.04
CA ILE A 65 2.46 -10.67 -2.88
C ILE A 65 2.49 -12.11 -2.31
N ALA A 66 2.30 -13.12 -3.16
CA ALA A 66 2.41 -14.54 -2.80
C ALA A 66 3.86 -15.03 -2.67
N LYS A 67 4.87 -14.13 -2.66
CA LYS A 67 6.28 -14.49 -2.47
C LYS A 67 7.00 -13.53 -1.51
N ALA A 68 6.54 -13.46 -0.26
CA ALA A 68 7.43 -13.13 0.84
C ALA A 68 7.99 -14.43 1.41
N THR A 69 8.88 -15.09 0.65
CA THR A 69 9.62 -16.25 1.16
C THR A 69 10.70 -15.73 2.09
N ALA A 70 10.46 -15.79 3.40
CA ALA A 70 11.52 -15.64 4.39
C ALA A 70 12.53 -16.78 4.16
N LYS A 71 13.70 -16.44 3.60
CA LYS A 71 14.86 -17.34 3.53
C LYS A 71 15.83 -16.87 4.61
N GLY A 72 15.64 -17.37 5.83
CA GLY A 72 16.59 -17.24 6.94
C GLY A 72 17.32 -18.57 7.11
N THR A 73 18.64 -18.53 6.97
CA THR A 73 19.57 -19.62 7.31
C THR A 73 20.02 -19.46 8.75
#